data_AF-A0A382N8X9-F1
#
_entry.id   AF-A0A382N8X9-F1
#
_cell.length_a   1.000
_cell.length_b   1.000
_cell.length_c   1.000
_cell.angle_alpha   90.00
_cell.angle_beta   90.00
_cell.angle_gamma   90.00
#
_symmetry.space_group_name_H-M   'P 1'
#
loop_
_entity.id
_entity.type
_entity.pdbx_description
1 polymer ?
#
loop_
_entity_poly.entity_id
_entity_poly.type
_entity_poly.pdbx_seq_one_letter_code
_entity_poly.pdbx_strand_id
1 'polypeptide(L)' 'MRIAADVMGGDSGCAVIIGGLLQALDRHDTIQTMYLVGDEDTIRPAL' A
#
# COMPACT_ATOMS: atom_id res chain seq x y z
N MET A 1 5.21 8.33 11.81
CA MET A 1 3.87 7.70 11.87
C MET A 1 3.93 6.35 11.18
N ARG A 2 3.17 5.36 11.66
CA ARG A 2 3.08 4.03 11.05
C ARG A 2 1.63 3.80 10.62
N ILE A 3 1.43 3.30 9.41
CA ILE A 3 0.10 3.07 8.82
C ILE A 3 0.01 1.61 8.40
N ALA A 4 -1.10 0.95 8.72
CA ALA A 4 -1.45 -0.35 8.14
C ALA A 4 -2.64 -0.15 7.19
N ALA A 5 -2.51 -0.64 5.96
CA ALA A 5 -3.52 -0.47 4.92
C ALA A 5 -3.95 -1.83 4.38
N ASP A 6 -5.26 -2.07 4.36
CA ASP A 6 -5.86 -3.15 3.56
C ASP A 6 -5.70 -2.80 2.08
N VAL A 7 -4.97 -3.63 1.35
CA VAL A 7 -4.73 -3.44 -0.08
C VAL A 7 -5.58 -4.36 -0.96
N MET A 8 -6.37 -5.25 -0.37
CA MET A 8 -7.18 -6.22 -1.12
C MET A 8 -8.57 -5.70 -1.46
N GLY A 9 -9.02 -4.65 -0.77
CA GLY A 9 -10.30 -4.01 -1.04
C GLY A 9 -10.32 -3.24 -2.38
N GLY A 10 -11.47 -3.27 -3.07
CA GLY A 10 -11.72 -2.45 -4.26
C GLY A 10 -11.70 -3.21 -5.58
N ASP A 11 -12.30 -2.60 -6.60
CA ASP A 11 -12.63 -3.29 -7.86
C ASP A 11 -11.44 -3.48 -8.80
N SER A 12 -10.39 -2.65 -8.63
CA SER A 12 -9.23 -2.60 -9.52
C SER A 12 -8.02 -3.41 -9.04
N GLY A 13 -8.19 -4.19 -7.97
CA GLY A 13 -7.11 -4.95 -7.34
C GLY A 13 -6.08 -4.09 -6.60
N CYS A 14 -5.10 -4.77 -5.97
CA CYS A 14 -4.19 -4.14 -5.01
C CYS A 14 -3.21 -3.13 -5.61
N ALA A 15 -2.86 -3.25 -6.90
CA ALA A 15 -1.86 -2.39 -7.55
C ALA A 15 -2.22 -0.90 -7.49
N VAL A 16 -3.51 -0.56 -7.62
CA VAL A 16 -3.95 0.84 -7.57
C VAL A 16 -3.76 1.42 -6.16
N ILE A 17 -4.09 0.64 -5.13
CA ILE A 17 -3.92 1.07 -3.73
C ILE A 17 -2.43 1.21 -3.41
N ILE A 18 -1.61 0.20 -3.76
CA ILE A 18 -0.15 0.23 -3.54
C ILE A 18 0.47 1.46 -4.21
N GLY A 19 0.10 1.77 -5.46
CA GLY A 19 0.58 2.96 -6.15
C GLY A 19 0.23 4.27 -5.43
N GLY A 20 -1.00 4.38 -4.89
CA GLY A 20 -1.40 5.53 -4.07
C GLY A 20 -0.63 5.62 -2.75
N LEU A 21 -0.38 4.48 -2.10
CA LEU A 21 0.39 4.40 -0.86
C LEU A 21 1.86 4.81 -1.07
N LEU A 22 2.48 4.40 -2.17
CA LEU A 22 3.84 4.82 -2.52
C LEU A 22 3.93 6.33 -2.76
N GLN A 23 2.94 6.93 -3.43
CA GLN A 23 2.87 8.38 -3.58
C GLN A 23 2.70 9.11 -2.24
N ALA A 24 1.96 8.53 -1.30
CA ALA A 24 1.81 9.10 0.03
C ALA A 24 3.12 9.04 0.83
N LEU A 25 3.87 7.93 0.74
CA LEU A 25 5.20 7.81 1.35
C LEU A 25 6.18 8.86 0.79
N ASP A 26 6.14 9.13 -0.51
CA ASP A 26 7.00 10.12 -1.16
C ASP A 26 6.66 11.57 -0.78
N ARG A 27 5.37 11.88 -0.59
CA ARG A 27 4.90 13.25 -0.32
C ARG A 27 4.83 13.63 1.16
N HIS A 28 4.93 12.66 2.06
CA HIS A 28 4.69 12.89 3.48
C HIS A 28 5.80 12.25 4.33
N ASP A 29 6.84 13.02 4.61
CA ASP A 29 7.99 12.62 5.46
C ASP A 29 7.60 12.17 6.87
N THR A 30 6.39 12.51 7.32
CA THR A 30 5.86 12.07 8.62
C THR A 30 5.44 10.59 8.62
N ILE A 31 5.20 9.99 7.46
CA ILE A 31 4.90 8.56 7.31
C ILE A 31 6.22 7.79 7.27
N GLN A 32 6.54 7.10 8.36
CA GLN A 32 7.80 6.39 8.53
C GLN A 32 7.72 4.94 8.05
N THR A 33 6.52 4.35 8.04
CA THR A 33 6.32 2.95 7.69
C THR A 33 4.90 2.73 7.19
N MET A 34 4.77 2.01 6.08
CA MET A 34 3.50 1.52 5.54
C MET A 34 3.50 -0.01 5.61
N TYR A 35 2.54 -0.61 6.29
CA TYR A 35 2.30 -2.04 6.32
C TYR A 35 1.19 -2.37 5.34
N LEU A 36 1.49 -3.18 4.32
CA LEU A 36 0.49 -3.69 3.39
C LEU A 36 -0.15 -4.94 3.98
N VAL A 37 -1.47 -4.94 4.16
CA VAL A 37 -2.23 -6.05 4.74
C VAL A 37 -3.05 -6.70 3.64
N GLY A 38 -2.80 -7.99 3.40
CA GLY A 38 -3.47 -8.76 2.37
C GLY A 38 -2.72 -10.04 2.03
N ASP A 39 -3.05 -10.62 0.87
CA ASP A 39 -2.36 -11.80 0.36
C ASP A 39 -0.98 -11.41 -0.21
N GLU A 40 0.08 -11.89 0.42
CA GLU A 40 1.46 -11.54 0.09
C GLU A 40 1.86 -11.96 -1.33
N ASP A 41 1.36 -13.10 -1.83
CA ASP A 41 1.68 -13.58 -3.17
C ASP A 41 1.03 -12.73 -4.26
N THR A 42 -0.11 -12.10 -3.95
CA THR A 42 -0.78 -11.14 -4.82
C THR A 42 -0.17 -9.74 -4.72
N ILE A 43 0.32 -9.36 -3.54
CA ILE A 43 0.93 -8.04 -3.28
C ILE A 43 2.32 -7.92 -3.89
N ARG A 44 3.17 -8.94 -3.74
CA ARG A 44 4.59 -8.88 -4.13
C ARG A 44 4.83 -8.52 -5.61
N PRO A 45 4.02 -8.99 -6.58
CA PRO A 45 4.16 -8.57 -7.98
C PRO A 45 3.71 -7.13 -8.28
N ALA A 46 2.97 -6.51 -7.37
CA ALA A 46 2.41 -5.16 -7.52
C ALA A 46 3.21 -4.07 -6.77
N LEU A 47 4.27 -4.46 -6.05
CA LEU A 47 5.29 -3.60 -5.46
C LEU A 47 6.38 -3.27 -6.48
#